data_AF-A0A929DXH3-F1
#
_entry.id   AF-A0A929DXH3-F1
#
_cell.length_a   1.000
_cell.length_b   1.000
_cell.length_c   1.000
_cell.angle_alpha   90.00
_cell.angle_beta   90.00
_cell.angle_gamma   90.00
#
_symmetry.space_group_name_H-M   'P 1'
#
loop_
_entity.id
_entity.type
_entity.pdbx_description
1 polymer ?
#
loop_
_entity_poly.entity_id
_entity_poly.type
_entity_poly.pdbx_seq_one_letter_code
_entity_poly.pdbx_strand_id
1 'polypeptide(L)'
;MKQLETLIFAIFLSLMVNAQESSWITTFETSNGHRTATYDEVIDYSKRLADASPQLNYEIMGYSAGGYEIPILILNKTGLSSPEEVRASGDMVMLIEGGIHPGEAEGTD
;
A
#
# COMPACT_ATOMS: atom_id res chain seq x y z
N MET A 1 28.77 31.61 -16.14
CA MET A 1 27.45 31.62 -15.50
C MET A 1 26.52 30.61 -16.16
N LYS A 2 26.19 30.75 -17.46
CA LYS A 2 25.33 29.79 -18.19
C LYS A 2 25.72 28.31 -18.07
N GLN A 3 27.01 27.97 -18.15
CA GLN A 3 27.48 26.58 -17.99
C GLN A 3 27.24 26.00 -16.58
N LEU A 4 27.33 26.85 -15.55
CA LEU A 4 27.05 26.47 -14.17
C LEU A 4 25.55 26.29 -13.93
N GLU A 5 24.72 27.16 -14.52
CA GLU A 5 23.26 27.06 -14.50
C GLU A 5 22.76 25.78 -15.18
N THR A 6 23.31 25.45 -16.35
CA THR A 6 22.99 24.20 -17.06
C THR A 6 23.38 22.97 -16.24
N LEU A 7 24.54 23.00 -15.56
CA LEU A 7 24.98 21.90 -14.71
C LEU A 7 24.08 21.70 -13.49
N ILE A 8 23.68 22.79 -12.81
CA ILE A 8 22.75 22.74 -11.68
C ILE A 8 21.39 22.20 -12.11
N PHE A 9 20.88 22.64 -13.26
CA PHE A 9 19.62 22.14 -13.81
C PHE A 9 19.69 20.65 -14.14
N ALA A 10 20.80 20.18 -14.73
CA ALA A 10 21.00 18.76 -15.03
C ALA A 10 21.09 17.89 -13.76
N ILE A 11 21.75 18.38 -12.70
CA ILE A 11 21.80 17.71 -11.40
C ILE A 11 20.42 17.68 -10.75
N PHE A 12 19.66 18.78 -10.81
CA PHE A 12 18.31 18.81 -10.25
C PHE A 12 17.38 17.83 -10.99
N LEU A 13 17.50 17.74 -12.32
CA LEU A 13 16.72 16.81 -13.13
C LEU A 13 17.09 15.34 -12.85
N SER A 14 18.38 15.01 -12.65
CA SER A 14 18.80 13.65 -12.33
C SER A 14 18.37 13.19 -10.93
N LEU A 15 18.30 14.12 -9.96
CA LEU A 15 17.75 13.84 -8.62
C LEU A 15 16.24 13.55 -8.67
N MET A 16 15.48 14.21 -9.54
CA MET A 16 14.04 13.97 -9.71
C MET A 16 13.73 12.62 -10.35
N VAL A 17 14.58 12.12 -11.25
CA VAL A 17 14.38 10.81 -11.90
C VAL A 17 14.60 9.64 -10.93
N ASN A 18 15.56 9.76 -10.00
CA ASN A 18 15.80 8.72 -8.99
C ASN A 18 14.81 8.75 -7.81
N ALA A 19 13.94 9.76 -7.73
CA ALA A 19 12.88 9.83 -6.72
C ALA A 19 11.69 8.90 -7.05
N GLN A 20 11.63 8.35 -8.25
CA GLN A 20 10.61 7.37 -8.66
C GLN A 20 11.05 5.94 -8.34
N GLU A 21 11.44 5.66 -7.10
CA GLU A 21 11.48 4.27 -6.64
C GLU A 21 10.25 3.97 -5.79
N SER A 22 9.24 3.41 -6.45
CA SER A 22 8.21 2.62 -5.78
C SER A 22 7.99 1.38 -6.63
N SER A 23 8.88 0.39 -6.47
CA SER A 23 8.60 -0.93 -6.99
C SER A 23 7.42 -1.49 -6.20
N TRP A 24 6.24 -1.40 -6.78
CA TRP A 24 5.01 -2.04 -6.31
C TRP A 24 4.96 -3.53 -6.67
N ILE A 25 6.09 -4.09 -7.13
CA ILE A 25 6.19 -5.49 -7.52
C ILE A 25 6.05 -6.36 -6.26
N THR A 26 5.13 -7.31 -6.29
CA THR A 26 4.82 -8.18 -5.14
C THR A 26 5.84 -9.31 -4.94
N THR A 27 5.83 -9.99 -3.80
CA THR A 27 6.64 -11.21 -3.56
C THR A 27 6.34 -12.28 -4.62
N PHE A 28 5.07 -12.40 -5.01
CA PHE A 28 4.65 -13.29 -6.09
C PHE A 28 5.33 -12.93 -7.41
N GLU A 29 5.25 -11.67 -7.84
CA GLU A 29 5.83 -11.20 -9.10
C GLU A 29 7.37 -11.27 -9.12
N THR A 30 8.04 -10.85 -8.04
CA THR A 30 9.51 -10.93 -7.92
C THR A 30 10.03 -12.37 -7.97
N SER A 31 9.19 -13.34 -7.61
CA SER A 31 9.54 -14.77 -7.64
C SER A 31 9.17 -15.45 -8.97
N ASN A 32 8.65 -14.72 -9.96
CA ASN A 32 8.01 -15.28 -11.16
C ASN A 32 6.90 -16.30 -10.81
N GLY A 33 6.11 -16.02 -9.77
CA GLY A 33 4.98 -16.83 -9.35
C GLY A 33 5.34 -18.10 -8.57
N HIS A 34 6.53 -18.19 -7.98
CA HIS A 34 6.98 -19.37 -7.23
C HIS A 34 6.89 -19.22 -5.70
N ARG A 35 6.55 -18.03 -5.19
CA ARG A 35 6.43 -17.75 -3.76
C ARG A 35 5.21 -16.90 -3.49
N THR A 36 4.58 -17.17 -2.35
CA THR A 36 3.52 -16.35 -1.76
C THR A 36 4.15 -15.39 -0.75
N ALA A 37 3.50 -14.27 -0.45
CA ALA A 37 3.96 -13.35 0.58
C ALA A 37 3.83 -13.96 1.99
N THR A 38 4.78 -13.62 2.86
CA THR A 38 4.66 -13.83 4.30
C THR A 38 3.76 -12.78 4.93
N TYR A 39 3.26 -13.03 6.15
CA TYR A 39 2.47 -12.04 6.89
C TYR A 39 3.19 -10.68 6.99
N ASP A 40 4.48 -10.68 7.35
CA ASP A 40 5.25 -9.45 7.51
C ASP A 40 5.40 -8.68 6.18
N GLU A 41 5.57 -9.39 5.06
CA GLU A 41 5.64 -8.77 3.73
C GLU A 41 4.30 -8.15 3.32
N VAL A 42 3.17 -8.81 3.62
CA VAL A 42 1.82 -8.25 3.37
C VAL A 42 1.59 -6.99 4.21
N ILE A 43 2.01 -7.01 5.48
CA ILE A 43 1.88 -5.85 6.38
C ILE A 43 2.76 -4.68 5.90
N ASP A 44 4.03 -4.93 5.54
CA ASP A 44 4.92 -3.91 5.00
C ASP A 44 4.37 -3.29 3.72
N TYR A 45 3.92 -4.13 2.78
CA TYR A 45 3.34 -3.69 1.53
C TYR A 45 2.08 -2.83 1.76
N SER A 46 1.21 -3.26 2.67
CA SER A 46 -0.01 -2.53 3.03
C SER A 46 0.27 -1.15 3.64
N LYS A 47 1.26 -1.05 4.53
CA LYS A 47 1.67 0.22 5.15
C LYS A 47 2.28 1.16 4.10
N ARG A 48 3.16 0.65 3.24
CA ARG A 48 3.74 1.40 2.11
C ARG A 48 2.67 1.92 1.14
N LEU A 49 1.65 1.12 0.85
CA LEU A 49 0.53 1.54 0.01
C LEU A 49 -0.24 2.71 0.63
N ALA A 50 -0.55 2.64 1.93
CA ALA A 50 -1.23 3.72 2.64
C ALA A 50 -0.38 5.00 2.69
N ASP A 51 0.93 4.87 2.97
CA ASP A 51 1.86 6.01 2.99
C ASP A 51 1.98 6.71 1.63
N ALA A 52 1.81 5.97 0.53
CA ALA A 52 1.93 6.51 -0.82
C ALA A 52 0.65 7.19 -1.34
N SER A 53 -0.49 7.09 -0.64
CA SER A 53 -1.77 7.61 -1.12
C SER A 53 -2.61 8.25 -0.01
N PRO A 54 -2.98 9.53 -0.11
CA PRO A 54 -3.89 10.16 0.85
C PRO A 54 -5.33 9.61 0.79
N GLN A 55 -5.63 8.71 -0.14
CA GLN A 55 -6.93 8.07 -0.30
C GLN A 55 -7.03 6.74 0.43
N LEU A 56 -5.91 6.20 0.91
CA LEU A 56 -5.82 4.87 1.49
C LEU A 56 -5.36 4.97 2.93
N ASN A 57 -6.23 4.61 3.86
CA ASN A 57 -5.90 4.56 5.27
C ASN A 57 -5.63 3.12 5.69
N TYR A 58 -4.58 2.91 6.49
CA TYR A 58 -4.28 1.64 7.13
C TYR A 58 -4.67 1.73 8.61
N GLU A 59 -5.56 0.84 9.05
CA GLU A 59 -6.02 0.79 10.43
C GLU A 59 -5.84 -0.62 11.00
N ILE A 60 -5.72 -0.72 12.32
CA ILE A 60 -5.72 -2.00 13.02
C ILE A 60 -7.13 -2.24 13.55
N MET A 61 -7.85 -3.20 12.98
CA MET A 61 -9.21 -3.54 13.42
C MET A 61 -9.22 -4.48 14.64
N GLY A 62 -8.09 -5.08 14.97
CA GLY A 62 -7.93 -5.91 16.16
C GLY A 62 -6.62 -6.69 16.16
N TYR A 63 -6.56 -7.67 17.05
CA TYR A 63 -5.43 -8.59 17.17
C TYR A 63 -5.96 -10.03 17.16
N SER A 64 -5.24 -10.91 16.47
CA SER A 64 -5.53 -12.34 16.48
C SER A 64 -5.24 -12.96 17.85
N ALA A 65 -5.69 -14.21 18.06
CA ALA A 65 -5.35 -14.96 19.27
C ALA A 65 -3.83 -15.16 19.46
N GLY A 66 -3.05 -15.12 18.37
CA GLY A 66 -1.59 -15.17 18.39
C GLY A 66 -0.91 -13.82 18.64
N GLY A 67 -1.67 -12.73 18.77
CA GLY A 67 -1.16 -11.38 18.98
C GLY A 67 -0.76 -10.62 17.71
N TYR A 68 -0.99 -11.21 16.52
CA TYR A 68 -0.77 -10.52 15.24
C TYR A 68 -1.82 -9.43 15.01
N GLU A 69 -1.39 -8.29 14.46
CA GLU A 69 -2.29 -7.23 13.98
C GLU A 69 -3.25 -7.80 12.94
N ILE A 70 -4.51 -7.40 13.01
CA ILE A 70 -5.49 -7.66 11.94
C ILE A 70 -5.73 -6.32 11.24
N PRO A 71 -5.11 -6.09 10.07
CA PRO A 71 -5.23 -4.82 9.37
C PRO A 71 -6.58 -4.70 8.66
N ILE A 72 -7.00 -3.46 8.45
CA ILE A 72 -8.02 -3.08 7.47
C ILE A 72 -7.51 -1.89 6.67
N LEU A 73 -7.62 -1.98 5.35
CA LEU A 73 -7.30 -0.88 4.44
C LEU A 73 -8.59 -0.24 3.97
N ILE A 74 -8.69 1.08 4.11
CA ILE A 74 -9.89 1.85 3.75
C ILE A 74 -9.53 2.78 2.61
N LEU A 75 -10.00 2.42 1.41
CA LEU A 75 -9.83 3.20 0.19
C LEU A 75 -11.05 4.08 -0.04
N ASN A 76 -10.86 5.40 -0.03
CA ASN A 76 -11.89 6.37 -0.34
C ASN A 76 -11.35 7.53 -1.18
N LYS A 77 -12.11 7.97 -2.18
CA LYS A 77 -11.71 9.04 -3.11
C LYS A 77 -11.34 10.36 -2.41
N THR A 78 -11.95 10.64 -1.26
CA THR A 78 -11.72 11.85 -0.45
C THR A 78 -10.89 11.57 0.80
N GLY A 79 -10.36 10.36 0.98
CA GLY A 79 -9.50 10.00 2.11
C GLY A 79 -10.23 9.78 3.44
N LEU A 80 -11.56 9.57 3.42
CA LEU A 80 -12.30 9.17 4.62
C LEU A 80 -11.73 7.88 5.19
N SER A 81 -11.64 7.78 6.51
CA SER A 81 -10.89 6.72 7.20
C SER A 81 -11.77 5.76 8.00
N SER A 82 -13.09 5.89 7.93
CA SER A 82 -14.02 4.95 8.57
C SER A 82 -15.24 4.61 7.70
N PRO A 83 -15.79 3.39 7.80
CA PRO A 83 -17.05 3.03 7.13
C PRO A 83 -18.22 3.93 7.51
N GLU A 84 -18.24 4.46 8.74
CA GLU A 84 -19.26 5.38 9.24
C GLU A 84 -19.25 6.70 8.47
N GLU A 85 -18.06 7.28 8.28
CA GLU A 85 -17.86 8.50 7.48
C GLU A 85 -18.26 8.28 6.02
N VAL A 86 -17.87 7.14 5.43
CA VAL A 86 -18.21 6.78 4.04
C VAL A 86 -19.72 6.64 3.87
N ARG A 87 -20.44 6.02 4.81
CA ARG A 87 -21.91 5.97 4.75
C ARG A 87 -22.53 7.36 4.89
N ALA A 88 -21.96 8.21 5.74
CA ALA A 88 -22.45 9.59 5.95
C ALA A 88 -22.22 10.49 4.72
N SER A 89 -21.19 10.23 3.91
CA SER A 89 -20.97 10.95 2.64
C SER A 89 -21.97 10.57 1.53
N GLY A 90 -22.73 9.48 1.73
CA GLY A 90 -23.65 8.91 0.74
C GLY A 90 -23.00 7.89 -0.20
N ASP A 91 -21.73 7.56 0.02
CA ASP A 91 -21.02 6.51 -0.71
C ASP A 91 -21.41 5.11 -0.20
N MET A 92 -21.29 4.10 -1.08
CA MET A 92 -21.48 2.70 -0.71
C MET A 92 -20.22 2.14 -0.04
N VAL A 93 -20.40 1.35 1.02
CA VAL A 93 -19.31 0.57 1.62
C VAL A 93 -19.31 -0.83 1.03
N MET A 94 -18.18 -1.24 0.43
CA MET A 94 -17.93 -2.60 -0.04
C MET A 94 -16.78 -3.19 0.77
N LEU A 95 -17.00 -4.36 1.36
CA LEU A 95 -15.96 -5.12 2.05
C LEU A 95 -15.38 -6.14 1.08
N ILE A 96 -14.06 -6.18 0.99
CA ILE A 96 -13.29 -7.24 0.33
C ILE A 96 -12.47 -7.91 1.43
N GLU A 97 -12.62 -9.23 1.56
CA GLU A 97 -11.92 -10.04 2.55
C GLU A 97 -11.31 -11.25 1.83
N GLY A 98 -10.09 -11.59 2.22
CA GLY A 98 -9.31 -12.68 1.67
C GLY A 98 -8.34 -13.19 2.73
N GLY A 99 -7.90 -14.43 2.59
CA GLY A 99 -6.93 -15.04 3.51
C GLY A 99 -7.51 -15.57 4.83
N ILE A 100 -8.84 -15.74 4.96
CA ILE A 100 -9.45 -16.35 6.15
C ILE A 100 -8.97 -17.79 6.41
N HIS A 101 -8.62 -18.52 5.35
CA HIS A 101 -7.99 -19.84 5.45
C HIS A 101 -6.48 -19.73 5.20
N PRO A 102 -5.63 -20.28 6.08
CA PRO A 102 -4.18 -20.14 5.97
C PRO A 102 -3.54 -20.89 4.78
N GLY A 103 -4.31 -21.71 4.07
CA GLY A 103 -3.85 -22.45 2.88
C GLY A 103 -4.22 -21.80 1.55
N GLU A 104 -4.99 -20.71 1.56
CA GLU A 104 -5.56 -20.05 0.37
C GLU A 104 -4.83 -18.73 0.11
N ALA A 105 -3.52 -18.80 -0.14
CA ALA A 105 -2.67 -17.63 -0.33
C ALA A 105 -3.06 -16.79 -1.54
N GLU A 106 -3.71 -17.40 -2.55
CA GLU A 106 -4.25 -16.72 -3.73
C GLU A 106 -5.32 -15.66 -3.41
N GLY A 107 -5.91 -15.71 -2.21
CA GLY A 107 -6.83 -14.68 -1.73
C GLY A 107 -6.14 -13.46 -1.11
N THR A 108 -4.82 -13.50 -0.90
CA THR A 108 -4.04 -12.47 -0.21
C THR A 108 -2.90 -11.91 -1.08
N ASP A 109 -2.30 -12.73 -1.96
CA ASP A 109 -1.15 -12.38 -2.82
C ASP A 109 -1.43 -11.33 -3.90
#